data_AF-E1CJX1-F1
#
_entry.id   AF-E1CJX1-F1
#
_cell.length_a   1.000
_cell.length_b   1.000
_cell.length_c   1.000
_cell.angle_alpha   90.00
_cell.angle_beta   90.00
_cell.angle_gamma   90.00
#
_symmetry.space_group_name_H-M   'P 1'
#
loop_
_entity.id
_entity.type
_entity.pdbx_description
1 polymer ?
#
loop_
_entity_poly.entity_id
_entity_poly.type
_entity_poly.pdbx_seq_one_letter_code
_entity_poly.pdbx_strand_id
1 'polypeptide(L)'
;YSMSVIIGRALPDARDGLKPVHRRILYAMQNDEAKSRTDFVKSARIVGAVIGRYHPHGDIAVYDALVRMAQDFSMRYPSITGQGNFGSIDGDSAAAMRYTEAKMSKLSHELLKDIDKDTVDFVPNYDGSESEPDVLPSRVPNLLLNGSSGIAVGMATNIPPHSLNELIDGLLYLLDSKDASLE
;
A
#
# COMPACT_ATOMS: atom_id res chain seq x y z
N TYR A 1 12.07 -17.63 -10.94
CA TYR A 1 12.74 -16.44 -10.38
C TYR A 1 12.31 -15.15 -11.08
N SER A 2 12.52 -14.99 -12.39
CA SER A 2 12.16 -13.74 -13.09
C SER A 2 10.66 -13.42 -13.01
N MET A 3 9.81 -14.41 -13.26
CA MET A 3 8.35 -14.26 -13.20
C MET A 3 7.86 -13.86 -11.79
N SER A 4 8.40 -14.49 -10.74
CA SER A 4 8.03 -14.19 -9.35
C SER A 4 8.46 -12.79 -8.91
N VAL A 5 9.57 -12.25 -9.45
CA VAL A 5 10.02 -10.88 -9.14
C VAL A 5 9.17 -9.85 -9.87
N ILE A 6 8.82 -10.11 -11.13
CA ILE A 6 7.99 -9.21 -11.94
C ILE A 6 6.58 -9.08 -11.34
N ILE A 7 5.90 -10.21 -11.13
CA ILE A 7 4.50 -10.22 -10.69
C ILE A 7 4.38 -10.04 -9.18
N GLY A 8 5.23 -10.71 -8.40
CA GLY A 8 5.07 -10.83 -6.95
C GLY A 8 5.80 -9.80 -6.11
N ARG A 9 6.53 -8.83 -6.71
CA ARG A 9 7.38 -7.92 -5.93
C ARG A 9 7.53 -6.53 -6.50
N ALA A 10 8.02 -6.40 -7.73
CA ALA A 10 8.62 -5.15 -8.18
C ALA A 10 7.60 -4.13 -8.71
N LEU A 11 6.56 -4.60 -9.41
CA LEU A 11 5.57 -3.75 -10.07
C LEU A 11 4.27 -3.68 -9.25
N PRO A 12 3.58 -2.53 -9.22
CA PRO A 12 2.26 -2.42 -8.62
C PRO A 12 1.18 -3.05 -9.52
N ASP A 13 0.02 -3.38 -8.95
CA ASP A 13 -1.18 -3.66 -9.74
C ASP A 13 -1.83 -2.34 -10.20
N ALA A 14 -2.32 -2.28 -11.43
CA ALA A 14 -2.94 -1.07 -11.98
C ALA A 14 -4.27 -0.70 -11.31
N ARG A 15 -4.98 -1.68 -10.76
CA ARG A 15 -6.31 -1.53 -10.17
C ARG A 15 -6.28 -0.81 -8.83
N ASP A 16 -5.26 -1.06 -8.00
CA ASP A 16 -5.11 -0.46 -6.66
C ASP A 16 -3.82 0.34 -6.47
N GLY A 17 -2.87 0.28 -7.41
CA GLY A 17 -1.60 0.99 -7.33
C GLY A 17 -0.65 0.46 -6.26
N LEU A 18 -0.87 -0.74 -5.73
CA LEU A 18 -0.07 -1.30 -4.63
C LEU A 18 0.81 -2.47 -5.10
N LYS A 19 2.00 -2.54 -4.52
CA LYS A 19 2.83 -3.75 -4.55
C LYS A 19 2.28 -4.76 -3.55
N PRO A 20 2.55 -6.07 -3.72
CA PRO A 20 2.04 -7.09 -2.79
C PRO A 20 2.37 -6.84 -1.32
N VAL A 21 3.57 -6.34 -1.00
CA VAL A 21 3.95 -6.02 0.39
C VAL A 21 3.09 -4.90 0.99
N HIS A 22 2.77 -3.85 0.22
CA HIS A 22 1.91 -2.76 0.70
C HIS A 22 0.48 -3.25 0.95
N ARG A 23 -0.06 -4.07 0.03
CA ARG A 23 -1.39 -4.66 0.15
C ARG A 23 -1.51 -5.52 1.41
N ARG A 24 -0.52 -6.38 1.65
CA ARG A 24 -0.45 -7.24 2.84
C ARG A 24 -0.34 -6.46 4.15
N ILE A 25 0.43 -5.36 4.15
CA ILE A 25 0.50 -4.46 5.32
C ILE A 25 -0.88 -3.88 5.63
N LEU A 26 -1.55 -3.28 4.64
CA LEU A 26 -2.88 -2.68 4.85
C LEU A 26 -3.93 -3.72 5.25
N TYR A 27 -3.92 -4.90 4.61
CA TYR A 27 -4.87 -5.97 4.92
C TYR A 27 -4.65 -6.56 6.32
N ALA A 28 -3.40 -6.80 6.72
CA ALA A 28 -3.09 -7.24 8.09
C ALA A 28 -3.52 -6.20 9.13
N MET A 29 -3.31 -4.91 8.86
CA MET A 29 -3.75 -3.83 9.74
C MET A 29 -5.27 -3.72 9.84
N GLN A 30 -6.00 -3.99 8.74
CA GLN A 30 -7.46 -4.07 8.75
C GLN A 30 -7.95 -5.21 9.66
N ASN A 31 -7.35 -6.40 9.55
CA ASN A 31 -7.73 -7.59 10.33
C ASN A 31 -7.37 -7.46 11.83
N ASP A 32 -6.31 -6.70 12.14
CA ASP A 32 -5.84 -6.50 13.53
C ASP A 32 -6.40 -5.23 14.19
N GLU A 33 -7.41 -4.60 13.59
CA GLU A 33 -8.05 -3.37 14.06
C GLU A 33 -7.07 -2.19 14.24
N ALA A 34 -5.98 -2.14 13.47
CA ALA A 34 -5.06 -0.99 13.41
C ALA A 34 -5.58 0.07 12.42
N LYS A 35 -6.86 0.44 12.56
CA LYS A 35 -7.61 1.31 11.65
C LYS A 35 -7.33 2.79 11.89
N SER A 36 -7.80 3.65 10.98
CA SER A 36 -7.52 5.09 11.07
C SER A 36 -8.08 5.79 12.30
N ARG A 37 -9.20 5.27 12.82
CA ARG A 37 -9.91 5.81 13.99
C ARG A 37 -9.52 5.14 15.32
N THR A 38 -8.62 4.16 15.31
CA THR A 38 -8.17 3.49 16.53
C THR A 38 -6.91 4.16 17.07
N ASP A 39 -6.46 3.69 18.23
CA ASP A 39 -5.17 4.07 18.80
C ASP A 39 -4.02 3.53 17.96
N PHE A 40 -2.85 4.14 18.12
CA PHE A 40 -1.62 3.65 17.53
C PHE A 40 -1.24 2.30 18.15
N VAL A 41 -0.71 1.41 17.32
CA VAL A 41 -0.18 0.11 17.78
C VAL A 41 1.30 0.01 17.44
N LYS A 42 2.05 -0.76 18.22
CA LYS A 42 3.49 -1.00 17.99
C LYS A 42 3.72 -1.53 16.56
N SER A 43 4.67 -0.93 15.84
CA SER A 43 5.02 -1.39 14.48
C SER A 43 5.45 -2.86 14.46
N ALA A 44 6.13 -3.33 15.51
CA ALA A 44 6.49 -4.74 15.67
C ALA A 44 5.27 -5.70 15.64
N ARG A 45 4.11 -5.27 16.18
CA ARG A 45 2.87 -6.06 16.11
C ARG A 45 2.38 -6.18 14.67
N ILE A 46 2.36 -5.07 13.93
CA ILE A 46 1.93 -5.04 12.52
C ILE A 46 2.87 -5.91 11.67
N VAL A 47 4.18 -5.72 11.80
CA VAL A 47 5.20 -6.47 11.06
C VAL A 47 5.09 -7.98 11.34
N GLY A 48 4.95 -8.37 12.61
CA GLY A 48 4.76 -9.77 12.99
C GLY A 48 3.50 -10.39 12.38
N ALA A 49 2.39 -9.66 12.39
CA ALA A 49 1.12 -10.11 11.80
C ALA A 49 1.20 -10.27 10.28
N VAL A 50 1.95 -9.41 9.58
CA VAL A 50 2.16 -9.50 8.13
C VAL A 50 3.01 -10.72 7.78
N ILE A 51 4.11 -10.95 8.48
CA ILE A 51 5.02 -12.07 8.18
C ILE A 51 4.37 -13.41 8.53
N GLY A 52 3.69 -13.46 9.68
CA GLY A 52 3.08 -14.68 10.19
C GLY A 52 1.90 -15.18 9.34
N ARG A 53 1.22 -14.29 8.59
CA ARG A 53 0.01 -14.64 7.83
C ARG A 53 0.15 -14.53 6.32
N TYR A 54 0.86 -13.52 5.80
CA TYR A 54 0.75 -13.15 4.39
C TYR A 54 2.09 -13.00 3.65
N HIS A 55 3.17 -12.60 4.32
CA HIS A 55 4.43 -12.24 3.67
C HIS A 55 5.62 -13.02 4.23
N PRO A 56 5.94 -14.22 3.71
CA PRO A 56 6.97 -15.12 4.25
C PRO A 56 8.39 -14.66 3.84
N HIS A 57 8.70 -13.39 4.10
CA HIS A 57 9.98 -12.74 3.83
C HIS A 57 10.42 -11.95 5.08
N GLY A 58 11.65 -11.41 5.04
CA GLY A 58 12.27 -10.76 6.20
C GLY A 58 11.46 -9.61 6.77
N ASP A 59 11.49 -9.48 8.10
CA ASP A 59 10.84 -8.44 8.88
C ASP A 59 11.31 -7.03 8.53
N ILE A 60 12.60 -6.88 8.27
CA ILE A 60 13.21 -5.62 7.84
C ILE A 60 12.52 -5.09 6.58
N ALA A 61 12.30 -5.94 5.57
CA ALA A 61 11.68 -5.49 4.31
C ALA A 61 10.22 -5.04 4.50
N VAL A 62 9.48 -5.70 5.39
CA VAL A 62 8.11 -5.30 5.74
C VAL A 62 8.11 -4.00 6.54
N TYR A 63 9.03 -3.86 7.48
CA TYR A 63 9.15 -2.65 8.29
C TYR A 63 9.57 -1.44 7.45
N ASP A 64 10.54 -1.59 6.55
CA ASP A 64 10.98 -0.54 5.63
C ASP A 64 9.83 -0.09 4.72
N ALA A 65 9.02 -1.03 4.22
CA ALA A 65 7.83 -0.72 3.46
C ALA A 65 6.80 0.06 4.29
N LEU A 66 6.53 -0.37 5.53
CA LEU A 66 5.64 0.32 6.45
C LEU A 66 6.12 1.74 6.76
N VAL A 67 7.43 1.90 7.02
CA VAL A 67 8.07 3.20 7.27
C VAL A 67 7.89 4.11 6.07
N ARG A 68 8.21 3.64 4.86
CA ARG A 68 8.03 4.41 3.63
C ARG A 68 6.57 4.83 3.41
N MET A 69 5.62 3.97 3.76
CA MET A 69 4.18 4.26 3.67
C MET A 69 3.69 5.33 4.67
N ALA A 70 4.50 5.66 5.67
CA ALA A 70 4.22 6.67 6.69
C ALA A 70 4.93 8.02 6.45
N GLN A 71 5.91 8.06 5.53
CA GLN A 71 6.70 9.26 5.23
C GLN A 71 6.01 10.15 4.20
N ASP A 72 5.66 11.37 4.58
CA ASP A 72 5.03 12.40 3.73
C ASP A 72 5.98 12.99 2.68
N PHE A 73 7.29 12.96 2.94
CA PHE A 73 8.32 13.31 1.95
C PHE A 73 8.59 12.19 0.92
N SER A 74 8.14 10.96 1.18
CA SER A 74 8.27 9.81 0.26
C SER A 74 6.99 9.48 -0.51
N MET A 75 5.83 9.88 0.01
CA MET A 75 4.52 9.65 -0.57
C MET A 75 3.65 10.90 -0.44
N ARG A 76 3.03 11.32 -1.55
CA ARG A 76 2.17 12.50 -1.58
C ARG A 76 0.99 12.39 -0.59
N TYR A 77 0.39 11.21 -0.49
CA TYR A 77 -0.65 10.88 0.47
C TYR A 77 -0.28 9.57 1.21
N PRO A 78 0.34 9.67 2.40
CA PRO A 78 0.73 8.50 3.18
C PRO A 78 -0.44 7.56 3.47
N SER A 79 -0.21 6.27 3.30
CA SER A 79 -1.18 5.20 3.60
C SER A 79 -1.13 4.80 5.08
N ILE A 80 -0.05 5.15 5.78
CA ILE A 80 0.14 4.90 7.20
C ILE A 80 0.29 6.24 7.93
N THR A 81 -0.24 6.32 9.15
CA THR A 81 0.05 7.38 10.09
C THR A 81 0.95 6.81 11.17
N GLY A 82 2.17 7.34 11.27
CA GLY A 82 3.17 6.93 12.26
C GLY A 82 3.23 7.87 13.47
N GLN A 83 3.64 7.32 14.61
CA GLN A 83 4.02 8.05 15.82
C GLN A 83 5.42 7.58 16.26
N GLY A 84 6.32 8.54 16.47
CA GLY A 84 7.74 8.32 16.74
C GLY A 84 8.63 8.73 15.56
N ASN A 85 9.89 8.29 15.56
CA ASN A 85 10.84 8.63 14.51
C ASN A 85 10.72 7.67 13.31
N PHE A 86 10.16 8.18 12.20
CA PHE A 86 10.01 7.48 10.92
C PHE A 86 11.05 7.92 9.87
N GLY A 87 12.14 8.54 10.30
CA GLY A 87 13.20 9.07 9.44
C GLY A 87 12.95 10.51 9.00
N SER A 88 13.91 11.06 8.25
CA SER A 88 13.91 12.45 7.81
C SER A 88 14.32 12.58 6.33
N ILE A 89 14.06 13.75 5.74
CA ILE A 89 14.53 14.09 4.40
C ILE A 89 16.07 14.20 4.32
N ASP A 90 16.72 14.45 5.46
CA ASP A 90 18.17 14.56 5.59
C ASP A 90 18.88 13.20 5.56
N GLY A 91 18.12 12.10 5.49
CA GLY A 91 18.63 10.74 5.36
C GLY A 91 18.72 9.97 6.68
N ASP A 92 18.20 10.54 7.79
CA ASP A 92 18.14 9.80 9.04
C ASP A 92 17.21 8.59 8.90
N SER A 93 17.69 7.43 9.33
CA SER A 93 16.90 6.21 9.35
C SER A 93 15.80 6.28 10.41
N ALA A 94 14.70 5.58 10.17
CA ALA A 94 13.67 5.39 11.18
C ALA A 94 14.21 4.67 12.42
N ALA A 95 13.62 4.94 13.58
CA ALA A 95 13.90 4.16 14.78
C ALA A 95 13.46 2.69 14.59
N ALA A 96 14.00 1.78 15.40
CA ALA A 96 13.61 0.38 15.34
C ALA A 96 12.09 0.18 15.62
N MET A 97 11.48 -0.84 15.02
CA MET A 97 10.03 -1.13 15.09
C MET A 97 9.45 -1.34 16.51
N ARG A 98 10.31 -1.51 17.52
CA ARG A 98 9.92 -1.57 18.94
C ARG A 98 9.61 -0.19 19.55
N TYR A 99 10.11 0.88 18.93
CA TYR A 99 9.91 2.27 19.38
C TYR A 99 8.81 2.98 18.61
N THR A 100 8.62 2.66 17.33
CA THR A 100 7.61 3.29 16.50
C THR A 100 6.24 2.64 16.68
N GLU A 101 5.21 3.45 16.52
CA GLU A 101 3.82 3.02 16.48
C GLU A 101 3.16 3.52 15.20
N ALA A 102 2.15 2.80 14.72
CA ALA A 102 1.49 3.10 13.47
C ALA A 102 0.01 2.71 13.50
N LYS A 103 -0.76 3.36 12.64
CA LYS A 103 -2.12 2.98 12.28
C LYS A 103 -2.40 3.37 10.83
N MET A 104 -3.48 2.88 10.26
CA MET A 104 -3.87 3.27 8.90
C MET A 104 -4.17 4.76 8.80
N SER A 105 -3.83 5.39 7.69
CA SER A 105 -4.30 6.75 7.40
C SER A 105 -5.77 6.73 6.95
N LYS A 106 -6.39 7.91 6.81
CA LYS A 106 -7.74 8.03 6.24
C LYS A 106 -7.80 7.52 4.79
N LEU A 107 -6.72 7.66 4.02
CA LEU A 107 -6.62 7.14 2.65
C LEU A 107 -6.79 5.62 2.64
N SER A 108 -6.08 4.91 3.52
CA SER A 108 -6.14 3.46 3.61
C SER A 108 -7.52 2.92 3.96
N HIS A 109 -8.31 3.68 4.73
CA HIS A 109 -9.71 3.32 4.96
C HIS A 109 -10.52 3.30 3.66
N GLU A 110 -10.34 4.27 2.76
CA GLU A 110 -11.01 4.29 1.45
C GLU A 110 -10.45 3.23 0.48
N LEU A 111 -9.18 2.83 0.63
CA LEU A 111 -8.59 1.72 -0.14
C LEU A 111 -9.22 0.36 0.21
N LEU A 112 -9.55 0.15 1.48
CA LEU A 112 -10.07 -1.12 2.03
C LEU A 112 -11.58 -1.15 2.20
N LYS A 113 -12.27 -0.06 1.87
CA LYS A 113 -13.71 0.09 2.12
C LYS A 113 -14.50 -0.99 1.39
N ASP A 114 -15.40 -1.65 2.11
CA ASP A 114 -16.27 -2.72 1.62
C ASP A 114 -15.53 -3.99 1.16
N ILE A 115 -14.30 -4.22 1.64
CA ILE A 115 -13.55 -5.47 1.40
C ILE A 115 -14.24 -6.73 1.97
N ASP A 116 -15.13 -6.55 2.93
CA ASP A 116 -15.92 -7.59 3.61
C ASP A 116 -17.25 -7.92 2.90
N LYS A 117 -17.50 -7.34 1.73
CA LYS A 117 -18.76 -7.47 0.97
C LYS A 117 -18.59 -8.19 -0.36
N ASP A 118 -17.69 -9.15 -0.44
CA ASP A 118 -17.40 -9.94 -1.65
C ASP A 118 -17.11 -9.06 -2.87
N THR A 119 -16.38 -7.95 -2.67
CA THR A 119 -16.09 -6.95 -3.72
C THR A 119 -14.84 -7.25 -4.53
N VAL A 120 -13.99 -8.16 -4.05
CA VAL A 120 -12.74 -8.58 -4.69
C VAL A 120 -12.53 -10.07 -4.49
N ASP A 121 -11.79 -10.69 -5.40
CA ASP A 121 -11.37 -12.08 -5.26
C ASP A 121 -10.32 -12.22 -4.15
N PHE A 122 -10.38 -13.35 -3.45
CA PHE A 122 -9.39 -13.76 -2.46
C PHE A 122 -8.62 -14.98 -2.97
N VAL A 123 -7.33 -14.99 -2.68
CA VAL A 123 -6.42 -16.09 -3.00
C VAL A 123 -5.89 -16.71 -1.71
N PRO A 124 -5.56 -18.02 -1.69
CA PRO A 124 -4.88 -18.62 -0.55
C PRO A 124 -3.54 -17.91 -0.27
N ASN A 125 -3.20 -17.77 1.01
CA ASN A 125 -1.88 -17.31 1.43
C ASN A 125 -0.80 -18.37 1.12
N TYR A 126 0.44 -18.11 1.54
CA TYR A 126 1.60 -18.93 1.15
C TYR A 126 1.56 -20.39 1.64
N ASP A 127 0.82 -20.69 2.72
CA ASP A 127 0.66 -22.05 3.27
C ASP A 127 -0.77 -22.60 3.15
N GLY A 128 -1.68 -21.84 2.54
CA GLY A 128 -3.07 -22.21 2.33
C GLY A 128 -3.94 -22.22 3.60
N SER A 129 -3.44 -21.74 4.74
CA SER A 129 -4.18 -21.69 5.99
C SER A 129 -5.08 -20.46 6.13
N GLU A 130 -4.74 -19.39 5.42
CA GLU A 130 -5.52 -18.15 5.35
C GLU A 130 -5.74 -17.71 3.90
N SER A 131 -6.52 -16.65 3.72
CA SER A 131 -6.77 -16.01 2.43
C SER A 131 -6.35 -14.54 2.47
N GLU A 132 -5.84 -14.04 1.35
CA GLU A 132 -5.49 -12.63 1.14
C GLU A 132 -6.17 -12.09 -0.12
N PRO A 133 -6.50 -10.79 -0.19
CA PRO A 133 -7.14 -10.21 -1.38
C PRO A 133 -6.15 -10.16 -2.56
N ASP A 134 -6.61 -10.52 -3.77
CA ASP A 134 -5.81 -10.35 -5.00
C ASP A 134 -5.48 -8.86 -5.23
N VAL A 135 -6.50 -8.01 -5.07
CA VAL A 135 -6.43 -6.54 -5.10
C VAL A 135 -7.30 -5.93 -4.00
N LEU A 136 -7.05 -4.67 -3.64
CA LEU A 136 -7.96 -3.94 -2.76
C LEU A 136 -9.14 -3.34 -3.57
N PRO A 137 -10.32 -3.16 -2.95
CA PRO A 137 -11.46 -2.52 -3.60
C PRO A 137 -11.17 -1.12 -4.17
N SER A 138 -10.24 -0.39 -3.54
CA SER A 138 -9.65 0.88 -4.01
C SER A 138 -10.63 1.89 -4.62
N ARG A 139 -11.20 2.77 -3.78
CA ARG A 139 -12.10 3.86 -4.24
C ARG A 139 -11.38 5.12 -4.73
N VAL A 140 -10.06 5.08 -4.77
CA VAL A 140 -9.21 6.20 -5.14
C VAL A 140 -8.23 5.74 -6.23
N PRO A 141 -7.86 6.60 -7.19
CA PRO A 141 -6.90 6.27 -8.25
C PRO A 141 -5.46 6.26 -7.71
N ASN A 142 -5.17 5.37 -6.76
CA ASN A 142 -3.97 5.42 -5.93
C ASN A 142 -2.67 5.29 -6.74
N LEU A 143 -2.67 4.53 -7.84
CA LEU A 143 -1.51 4.41 -8.73
C LEU A 143 -1.04 5.78 -9.23
N LEU A 144 -1.96 6.64 -9.67
CA LEU A 144 -1.63 7.97 -10.17
C LEU A 144 -1.50 8.98 -9.03
N LEU A 145 -2.30 8.82 -7.97
CA LEU A 145 -2.29 9.70 -6.81
C LEU A 145 -0.93 9.71 -6.10
N ASN A 146 -0.39 8.52 -5.83
CA ASN A 146 0.87 8.34 -5.10
C ASN A 146 2.04 7.97 -6.00
N GLY A 147 1.79 7.56 -7.24
CA GLY A 147 2.83 7.07 -8.12
C GLY A 147 3.36 5.70 -7.69
N SER A 148 4.36 5.22 -8.42
CA SER A 148 5.10 4.02 -8.07
C SER A 148 6.43 3.97 -8.79
N SER A 149 7.47 3.51 -8.09
CA SER A 149 8.77 3.20 -8.70
C SER A 149 9.14 1.75 -8.41
N GLY A 150 9.69 1.07 -9.40
CA GLY A 150 10.04 -0.35 -9.28
C GLY A 150 10.96 -0.81 -10.38
N ILE A 151 11.92 -1.66 -10.02
CA ILE A 151 12.84 -2.30 -10.95
C ILE A 151 12.61 -3.80 -10.86
N ALA A 152 12.17 -4.40 -11.95
CA ALA A 152 11.93 -5.82 -12.10
C ALA A 152 13.01 -6.45 -13.00
N VAL A 153 12.91 -7.75 -13.24
CA VAL A 153 13.81 -8.43 -14.18
C VAL A 153 13.44 -8.02 -15.61
N GLY A 154 14.27 -7.18 -16.22
CA GLY A 154 14.10 -6.73 -17.61
C GLY A 154 13.09 -5.58 -17.81
N MET A 155 12.54 -5.02 -16.75
CA MET A 155 11.58 -3.90 -16.81
C MET A 155 11.76 -2.95 -15.64
N ALA A 156 11.35 -1.69 -15.83
CA ALA A 156 11.27 -0.72 -14.76
C ALA A 156 9.98 0.10 -14.91
N THR A 157 9.45 0.58 -13.80
CA THR A 157 8.34 1.54 -13.75
C THR A 157 8.76 2.77 -12.94
N ASN A 158 8.33 3.93 -13.39
CA ASN A 158 8.43 5.17 -12.64
C ASN A 158 7.24 6.07 -13.00
N ILE A 159 6.28 6.17 -12.08
CA ILE A 159 5.06 6.95 -12.24
C ILE A 159 5.10 8.05 -11.16
N PRO A 160 5.08 9.34 -11.54
CA PRO A 160 5.05 10.43 -10.57
C PRO A 160 3.68 10.55 -9.89
N PRO A 161 3.61 11.13 -8.67
CA PRO A 161 2.34 11.41 -8.01
C PRO A 161 1.63 12.61 -8.64
N HIS A 162 0.30 12.60 -8.62
CA HIS A 162 -0.55 13.65 -9.21
C HIS A 162 -1.48 14.31 -8.17
N SER A 163 -2.06 15.45 -8.52
CA SER A 163 -3.07 16.11 -7.71
C SER A 163 -4.37 15.30 -7.68
N LEU A 164 -4.96 15.10 -6.50
CA LEU A 164 -6.23 14.38 -6.40
C LEU A 164 -7.35 15.08 -7.17
N ASN A 165 -7.41 16.42 -7.09
CA ASN A 165 -8.47 17.18 -7.77
C ASN A 165 -8.40 17.00 -9.28
N GLU A 166 -7.21 17.14 -9.88
CA GLU A 166 -7.02 16.96 -11.33
C GLU A 166 -7.34 15.53 -11.78
N LEU A 167 -6.98 14.53 -10.97
CA LEU A 167 -7.33 13.15 -11.25
C LEU A 167 -8.85 12.94 -11.24
N ILE A 168 -9.56 13.49 -10.26
CA ILE A 168 -11.02 13.38 -10.19
C ILE A 168 -11.68 14.12 -11.35
N ASP A 169 -11.24 15.34 -11.67
CA ASP A 169 -11.76 16.12 -12.79
C ASP A 169 -11.58 15.37 -14.12
N GLY A 170 -10.40 14.80 -14.35
CA GLY A 170 -10.12 13.99 -15.55
C GLY A 170 -10.94 12.69 -15.61
N LEU A 171 -11.14 12.02 -14.47
CA LEU A 171 -12.00 10.83 -14.40
C LEU A 171 -13.48 11.17 -14.68
N LEU A 172 -13.98 12.27 -14.12
CA LEU A 172 -15.35 12.74 -14.39
C LEU A 172 -15.52 13.10 -15.88
N TYR A 173 -14.55 13.79 -16.46
CA TYR A 173 -14.56 14.09 -17.89
C TYR A 173 -14.58 12.82 -18.76
N LEU A 174 -13.77 11.80 -18.43
CA LEU A 174 -13.76 10.52 -19.14
C LEU A 174 -15.07 9.73 -19.00
N LEU A 175 -15.78 9.86 -17.87
CA LEU A 175 -17.09 9.26 -17.68
C LEU A 175 -18.15 9.90 -18.58
N ASP A 176 -18.10 11.23 -18.73
CA ASP A 176 -19.02 11.99 -19.57
C ASP A 176 -18.68 11.85 -21.07
N SER A 177 -17.39 11.75 -21.41
CA SER A 177 -16.88 11.69 -22.78
C SER A 177 -15.90 10.53 -22.96
N LYS A 178 -16.44 9.33 -23.25
CA LYS A 178 -15.65 8.09 -23.36
C LYS A 178 -14.59 8.10 -24.47
N ASP A 179 -14.80 8.90 -25.51
CA ASP A 179 -13.88 9.04 -26.65
C ASP A 179 -12.96 10.26 -26.51
N ALA A 180 -12.81 10.80 -25.30
CA ALA A 180 -11.92 11.91 -25.01
C ALA A 180 -10.51 11.66 -25.58
N SER A 181 -10.05 12.60 -26.39
CA SER A 181 -8.67 12.64 -26.90
C SER A 181 -7.72 13.25 -25.87
N LEU A 182 -6.42 13.05 -26.13
CA LEU A 182 -5.35 13.78 -25.44
C LEU A 182 -5.25 15.25 -25.87
N GLU A 183 -5.88 15.59 -27.00
CA GLU A 183 -5.97 16.92 -27.60
C GLU A 183 -7.35 17.54 -27.35
#